data_AF-A0A556QEL5-F1
#
_entry.id   AF-A0A556QEL5-F1
#
_cell.length_a   1.000
_cell.length_b   1.000
_cell.length_c   1.000
_cell.angle_alpha   90.00
_cell.angle_beta   90.00
_cell.angle_gamma   90.00
#
_symmetry.space_group_name_H-M   'P 1'
#
loop_
_entity.id
_entity.type
_entity.pdbx_description
1 polymer ?
#
loop_
_entity_poly.entity_id
_entity_poly.type
_entity_poly.pdbx_seq_one_letter_code
_entity_poly.pdbx_strand_id
1 'polypeptide(L)'
;MNKKDTHAFVNQLLIYTLVMICFSGSIGLGTVWLRHQISLTANNTKLLEQRIVEAERHLSELNTQVTGEQSIDVLARRNTEWKLGLVLPKEPQVVRVSESPERRLASRNNAEVFAPEAVITGTVTPVRFRLANNSR
;
A
#
# COMPACT_ATOMS: atom_id res chain seq x y z
N MET A 1 -2.00 14.18 71.26
CA MET A 1 -2.55 13.26 70.24
C MET A 1 -2.43 13.98 68.89
N ASN A 2 -1.74 13.42 67.87
CA ASN A 2 -1.77 13.81 66.41
C ASN A 2 -0.50 13.45 65.60
N LYS A 3 0.52 12.79 66.17
CA LYS A 3 1.74 12.48 65.37
C LYS A 3 1.52 11.43 64.27
N LYS A 4 0.53 10.52 64.41
CA LYS A 4 0.29 9.43 63.43
C LYS A 4 -0.35 9.94 62.13
N ASP A 5 -1.25 10.92 62.21
CA ASP A 5 -1.96 11.45 61.03
C ASP A 5 -1.06 12.27 60.12
N THR A 6 -0.09 13.00 60.70
CA THR A 6 0.90 13.77 59.92
C THR A 6 1.82 12.86 59.10
N HIS A 7 2.26 11.72 59.64
CA HIS A 7 3.09 10.77 58.88
C HIS A 7 2.31 10.11 57.73
N ALA A 8 1.03 9.79 57.94
CA ALA A 8 0.17 9.24 56.89
C ALA A 8 -0.08 10.25 55.76
N PHE A 9 -0.38 11.51 56.11
CA PHE A 9 -0.59 12.59 55.15
C PHE A 9 0.67 12.90 54.33
N VAL A 10 1.83 13.00 54.99
CA VAL A 10 3.12 13.26 54.31
C VAL A 10 3.48 12.11 53.37
N ASN A 11 3.29 10.85 53.79
CA ASN A 11 3.54 9.69 52.93
C ASN A 11 2.61 9.69 51.70
N GLN A 12 1.31 9.97 51.91
CA GLN A 12 0.33 10.02 50.82
C GLN A 12 0.63 11.17 49.83
N LEU A 13 1.00 12.35 50.34
CA LEU A 13 1.42 13.49 49.52
C LEU A 13 2.66 13.15 48.69
N LEU A 14 3.66 12.48 49.29
CA LEU A 14 4.90 12.09 48.62
C LEU A 14 4.64 11.03 47.54
N ILE A 15 3.76 10.06 47.80
CA ILE A 15 3.35 9.07 46.81
C ILE A 15 2.64 9.74 45.63
N TYR A 16 1.70 10.67 45.89
CA TYR A 16 0.99 11.36 44.81
C TYR A 16 1.90 12.24 43.95
N THR A 17 2.86 12.95 44.54
CA THR A 17 3.81 13.76 43.77
C THR A 17 4.75 12.89 42.95
N LEU A 18 5.22 11.75 43.51
CA LEU A 18 6.04 10.79 42.79
C LEU A 18 5.29 10.21 41.59
N VAL A 19 4.04 9.81 41.80
CA VAL A 19 3.16 9.30 40.74
C VAL A 19 2.96 10.36 39.65
N MET A 20 2.67 11.61 40.02
CA MET A 20 2.54 12.70 39.04
C MET A 20 3.81 12.95 38.23
N ILE A 21 4.98 12.92 38.87
CA ILE A 21 6.27 13.08 38.19
C ILE A 21 6.51 11.91 37.22
N CYS A 22 6.25 10.68 37.64
CA CYS A 22 6.38 9.50 36.79
C CYS A 22 5.43 9.57 35.59
N PHE A 23 4.16 9.90 35.80
CA PHE A 23 3.19 10.05 34.71
C PHE A 23 3.60 11.15 33.73
N SER A 24 4.02 12.31 34.23
CA SER A 24 4.51 13.41 33.39
C SER A 24 5.75 12.99 32.58
N GLY A 25 6.67 12.25 33.20
CA GLY A 25 7.86 11.72 32.54
C GLY A 25 7.52 10.71 31.43
N SER A 26 6.60 9.78 31.71
CA SER A 26 6.14 8.78 30.72
C SER A 26 5.46 9.43 29.52
N ILE A 27 4.62 10.45 29.74
CA ILE A 27 3.98 11.20 28.66
C ILE A 27 5.04 11.89 27.80
N GLY A 28 6.03 12.55 28.42
CA GLY A 28 7.13 13.20 27.69
C GLY A 28 7.90 12.23 26.80
N LEU A 29 8.33 11.09 27.34
CA LEU A 29 9.01 10.05 26.56
C LEU A 29 8.13 9.48 25.44
N GLY A 30 6.85 9.24 25.72
CA GLY A 30 5.88 8.77 24.73
C GLY A 30 5.72 9.74 23.57
N THR A 31 5.66 11.06 23.82
CA THR A 31 5.54 12.07 22.76
C THR A 31 6.76 12.13 21.85
N VAL A 32 7.96 12.02 22.42
CA VAL A 32 9.21 12.01 21.63
C VAL A 32 9.30 10.74 20.79
N TRP A 33 8.96 9.59 21.38
CA TRP A 33 8.92 8.32 20.65
C TRP A 33 7.89 8.36 19.51
N LEU A 34 6.69 8.89 19.76
CA LEU A 34 5.67 9.05 18.72
C LEU A 34 6.15 9.96 17.59
N ARG A 35 6.77 11.10 17.93
CA ARG A 35 7.34 12.01 16.91
C ARG A 35 8.41 11.31 16.07
N HIS A 36 9.26 10.51 16.71
CA HIS A 36 10.27 9.72 16.00
C HIS A 36 9.62 8.71 15.04
N GLN A 37 8.62 7.96 15.50
CA GLN A 37 7.87 7.02 14.66
C GLN A 37 7.18 7.73 13.49
N ILE A 38 6.53 8.87 13.72
CA ILE A 38 5.92 9.66 12.65
C ILE A 38 6.98 10.05 11.61
N SER A 39 8.18 10.45 12.05
CA SER A 39 9.25 10.80 11.13
C SER A 39 9.73 9.60 10.30
N LEU A 40 9.85 8.42 10.90
CA LEU A 40 10.22 7.20 10.19
C LEU A 40 9.13 6.79 9.19
N THR A 41 7.87 6.76 9.63
CA THR A 41 6.73 6.44 8.79
C THR A 41 6.62 7.41 7.62
N ALA A 42 6.71 8.72 7.86
CA ALA A 42 6.63 9.73 6.81
C ALA A 42 7.78 9.59 5.79
N ASN A 43 8.99 9.23 6.23
CA ASN A 43 10.10 9.00 5.32
C ASN A 43 9.85 7.76 4.44
N ASN A 44 9.36 6.67 5.04
CA ASN A 44 8.99 5.47 4.28
C ASN A 44 7.88 5.75 3.27
N THR A 45 6.86 6.52 3.65
CA THR A 45 5.79 6.93 2.73
C THR A 45 6.35 7.75 1.57
N LYS A 46 7.19 8.75 1.84
CA LYS A 46 7.82 9.56 0.79
C LYS A 46 8.67 8.73 -0.17
N LEU A 47 9.42 7.76 0.35
CA LEU A 47 10.25 6.87 -0.46
C LEU A 47 9.39 5.96 -1.35
N LEU A 48 8.24 5.48 -0.85
CA LEU A 48 7.29 4.72 -1.65
C LEU A 48 6.64 5.58 -2.74
N GLU A 49 6.22 6.80 -2.40
CA GLU A 49 5.67 7.77 -3.37
C GLU A 49 6.66 8.06 -4.49
N GLN A 50 7.94 8.31 -4.14
CA GLN A 50 8.99 8.53 -5.14
C GLN A 50 9.18 7.35 -6.07
N ARG A 51 9.15 6.12 -5.54
CA ARG A 51 9.26 4.90 -6.36
C ARG A 51 8.08 4.73 -7.30
N ILE A 52 6.87 5.10 -6.87
CA ILE A 52 5.67 5.05 -7.72
C ILE A 52 5.80 6.03 -8.89
N VAL A 53 6.20 7.27 -8.60
CA VAL A 53 6.38 8.30 -9.64
C VAL A 53 7.45 7.89 -10.65
N GLU A 54 8.56 7.30 -10.19
CA GLU A 54 9.61 6.82 -11.09
C GLU A 54 9.12 5.66 -11.97
N ALA A 55 8.40 4.69 -11.38
CA ALA A 55 7.82 3.59 -12.14
C ALA A 55 6.78 4.06 -13.18
N GLU A 56 5.95 5.03 -12.83
CA GLU A 56 4.97 5.63 -13.73
C GLU A 56 5.65 6.36 -14.89
N ARG A 57 6.74 7.08 -14.61
CA ARG A 57 7.56 7.73 -15.64
C ARG A 57 8.15 6.71 -16.61
N HIS A 58 8.74 5.63 -16.09
CA HIS A 58 9.29 4.56 -16.92
C HIS A 58 8.20 3.88 -17.77
N LEU A 59 7.03 3.63 -17.20
CA LEU A 59 5.89 3.09 -17.95
C LEU A 59 5.43 4.03 -19.06
N SER A 60 5.36 5.33 -18.79
CA SER A 60 4.99 6.33 -19.80
C SER A 60 6.01 6.40 -20.94
N GLU A 61 7.30 6.33 -20.61
CA GLU A 61 8.37 6.33 -21.60
C GLU A 61 8.30 5.09 -22.49
N LEU A 62 8.19 3.90 -21.89
CA LEU A 62 8.04 2.64 -22.61
C LEU A 62 6.78 2.62 -23.46
N ASN A 63 5.66 3.10 -22.94
CA ASN A 63 4.41 3.17 -23.69
C ASN A 63 4.54 4.11 -24.91
N THR A 64 5.28 5.20 -24.77
CA THR A 64 5.57 6.13 -25.88
C THR A 64 6.44 5.45 -26.94
N GLN A 65 7.48 4.71 -26.53
CA GLN A 65 8.33 3.95 -27.45
C GLN A 65 7.54 2.87 -28.19
N VAL A 66 6.75 2.07 -27.47
CA VAL A 66 5.89 1.03 -28.03
C VAL A 66 4.88 1.63 -29.00
N THR A 67 4.22 2.73 -28.64
CA THR A 67 3.27 3.41 -29.52
C THR A 67 3.96 3.94 -30.79
N GLY A 68 5.18 4.47 -30.64
CA GLY A 68 5.99 4.90 -31.78
C GLY A 68 6.33 3.75 -32.72
N GLU A 69 6.75 2.61 -32.18
CA GLU A 69 7.09 1.41 -32.96
C GLU A 69 5.87 0.72 -33.59
N GLN A 70 4.72 0.76 -32.91
CA GLN A 70 3.45 0.18 -33.40
C GLN A 70 2.75 1.07 -34.43
N SER A 71 3.29 2.24 -34.75
CA SER A 71 2.72 3.08 -35.80
C SER A 71 2.74 2.36 -37.16
N ILE A 72 1.65 2.52 -37.91
CA ILE A 72 1.44 1.81 -39.20
C ILE A 72 2.60 2.10 -40.16
N ASP A 73 3.13 3.33 -40.15
CA ASP A 73 4.23 3.75 -41.02
C ASP A 73 5.54 3.03 -40.68
N VAL A 74 5.85 2.86 -39.40
CA VAL A 74 7.04 2.12 -38.95
C VAL A 74 6.89 0.63 -39.27
N LEU A 75 5.71 0.05 -39.02
CA LEU A 75 5.43 -1.35 -39.35
C LEU A 75 5.49 -1.63 -40.86
N ALA A 76 4.95 -0.73 -41.70
CA ALA A 76 5.01 -0.85 -43.16
C ALA A 76 6.44 -0.76 -43.69
N ARG A 77 7.24 0.15 -43.13
CA ARG A 77 8.67 0.29 -43.44
C ARG A 77 9.44 -0.98 -43.06
N ARG A 78 9.27 -1.50 -41.84
CA ARG A 78 9.92 -2.74 -41.37
C ARG A 78 9.53 -3.96 -42.20
N ASN A 79 8.26 -4.07 -42.57
CA ASN A 79 7.76 -5.12 -43.44
C ASN A 79 8.45 -5.13 -44.81
N THR A 80 8.77 -3.95 -45.35
CA THR A 80 9.50 -3.81 -46.62
C THR A 80 10.99 -4.08 -46.44
N GLU A 81 11.62 -3.55 -45.40
CA GLU A 81 13.04 -3.77 -45.07
C GLU A 81 13.35 -5.26 -44.86
N TRP A 82 12.49 -5.98 -44.15
CA TRP A 82 12.68 -7.40 -43.82
C TRP A 82 12.01 -8.35 -44.82
N LYS A 83 11.40 -7.82 -45.88
CA LYS A 83 10.70 -8.58 -46.92
C LYS A 83 9.69 -9.59 -46.36
N LEU A 84 8.94 -9.19 -45.33
CA LEU A 84 8.01 -10.10 -44.65
C LEU A 84 6.76 -10.40 -45.49
N GLY A 85 6.50 -9.60 -46.54
CA GLY A 85 5.36 -9.81 -47.44
C GLY A 85 4.00 -9.67 -46.75
N LEU A 86 3.97 -9.01 -45.59
CA LEU A 86 2.75 -8.82 -44.81
C LEU A 86 1.86 -7.80 -45.53
N VAL A 87 0.57 -8.08 -45.59
CA VAL A 87 -0.44 -7.19 -46.17
C VAL A 87 -1.24 -6.57 -45.05
N LEU A 88 -1.68 -5.32 -45.21
CA LEU A 88 -2.55 -4.68 -44.22
C LEU A 88 -3.78 -5.59 -43.95
N PRO A 89 -4.14 -5.82 -42.68
CA PRO A 89 -5.30 -6.63 -42.33
C PRO A 89 -6.57 -6.04 -42.93
N LYS A 90 -7.44 -6.88 -43.47
CA LYS A 90 -8.78 -6.46 -43.91
C LYS A 90 -9.69 -6.38 -42.67
N GLU A 91 -10.63 -5.43 -42.62
CA GLU A 91 -11.60 -5.27 -41.51
C GLU A 91 -12.22 -6.59 -40.97
N PRO A 92 -12.64 -7.58 -41.80
CA PRO A 92 -13.17 -8.85 -41.28
C PRO A 92 -12.16 -9.70 -40.49
N GLN A 93 -10.86 -9.42 -40.57
CA GLN A 93 -9.80 -10.11 -39.82
C GLN A 93 -9.45 -9.38 -38.50
N VAL A 94 -10.00 -8.18 -38.29
CA VAL A 94 -9.73 -7.37 -37.10
C VAL A 94 -10.73 -7.72 -36.01
N VAL A 95 -10.29 -8.53 -35.04
CA VAL A 95 -11.08 -8.80 -33.83
C VAL A 95 -10.83 -7.69 -32.82
N ARG A 96 -11.82 -6.81 -32.64
CA ARG A 96 -11.80 -5.77 -31.60
C ARG A 96 -12.12 -6.43 -30.26
N VAL A 97 -11.11 -6.59 -29.41
CA VAL A 97 -11.29 -7.10 -28.05
C VAL A 97 -11.97 -6.01 -27.22
N SER A 98 -13.19 -6.28 -26.74
CA SER A 98 -14.00 -5.32 -25.99
C SER A 98 -13.58 -5.14 -24.53
N GLU A 99 -12.83 -6.11 -23.99
CA GLU A 99 -12.31 -6.06 -22.63
C GLU A 99 -10.93 -5.39 -22.63
N SER A 100 -10.69 -4.46 -21.69
CA SER A 100 -9.36 -3.90 -21.56
C SER A 100 -8.41 -5.01 -21.09
N PRO A 101 -7.32 -5.30 -21.83
CA PRO A 101 -6.38 -6.36 -21.46
C PRO A 101 -5.78 -6.13 -20.07
N GLU A 102 -5.71 -4.86 -19.64
CA GLU A 102 -5.34 -4.43 -18.30
C GLU A 102 -6.28 -4.97 -17.21
N ARG A 103 -7.60 -4.91 -17.40
CA ARG A 103 -8.57 -5.45 -16.44
C ARG A 103 -8.46 -6.97 -16.32
N ARG A 104 -8.21 -7.64 -17.45
CA ARG A 104 -8.02 -9.10 -17.49
C ARG A 104 -6.71 -9.53 -16.83
N LEU A 105 -5.64 -8.74 -16.98
CA LEU A 105 -4.36 -9.00 -16.32
C LEU A 105 -4.45 -8.69 -14.82
N ALA A 106 -5.09 -7.58 -14.45
CA ALA A 106 -5.31 -7.22 -13.06
C ALA A 106 -6.19 -8.25 -12.33
N SER A 107 -7.23 -8.78 -12.99
CA SER A 107 -8.06 -9.84 -12.40
C SER A 107 -7.27 -11.15 -12.23
N ARG A 108 -6.38 -11.50 -13.17
CA ARG A 108 -5.47 -12.65 -13.03
C ARG A 108 -4.43 -12.47 -11.93
N ASN A 109 -3.72 -11.33 -11.90
CA ASN A 109 -2.74 -11.05 -10.87
C ASN A 109 -3.38 -10.98 -9.47
N ASN A 110 -4.53 -10.33 -9.34
CA ASN A 110 -5.25 -10.31 -8.06
C ASN A 110 -5.73 -11.72 -7.69
N ALA A 111 -6.17 -12.53 -8.65
CA ALA A 111 -6.54 -13.91 -8.37
C ALA A 111 -5.35 -14.76 -7.90
N GLU A 112 -4.14 -14.51 -8.38
CA GLU A 112 -2.93 -15.21 -7.91
C GLU A 112 -2.45 -14.69 -6.54
N VAL A 113 -2.51 -13.38 -6.29
CA VAL A 113 -2.11 -12.78 -5.00
C VAL A 113 -3.10 -13.13 -3.88
N PHE A 114 -4.38 -13.27 -4.20
CA PHE A 114 -5.44 -13.66 -3.27
C PHE A 114 -5.89 -15.12 -3.42
N ALA A 115 -5.17 -15.92 -4.22
CA ALA A 115 -5.38 -17.35 -4.22
C ALA A 115 -5.05 -17.85 -2.81
N PRO A 116 -6.00 -18.43 -2.07
CA PRO A 116 -5.63 -19.14 -0.86
C PRO A 116 -4.68 -20.24 -1.32
N GLU A 117 -3.43 -20.17 -0.85
CA GLU A 117 -2.51 -21.30 -0.88
C GLU A 117 -3.35 -22.52 -0.54
N ALA A 118 -3.44 -23.48 -1.47
CA ALA A 118 -4.35 -24.61 -1.34
C ALA A 118 -4.03 -25.29 -0.01
N VAL A 119 -4.84 -24.95 1.00
CA VAL A 119 -4.70 -25.45 2.35
C VAL A 119 -4.84 -26.94 2.21
N ILE A 120 -3.71 -27.64 2.33
CA ILE A 120 -3.68 -29.05 2.64
C ILE A 120 -4.42 -29.17 3.97
N THR A 121 -5.70 -29.47 3.85
CA THR A 121 -6.57 -30.13 4.83
C THR A 121 -6.50 -29.57 6.25
N GLY A 122 -7.30 -28.54 6.55
CA GLY A 122 -7.53 -28.11 7.93
C GLY A 122 -8.30 -26.80 8.06
N THR A 123 -9.63 -26.84 7.83
CA THR A 123 -10.65 -25.89 8.31
C THR A 123 -10.18 -24.44 8.58
N VAL A 124 -10.20 -23.59 7.55
CA VAL A 124 -10.12 -22.13 7.72
C VAL A 124 -11.53 -21.56 7.87
N THR A 125 -11.94 -21.31 9.11
CA THR A 125 -13.13 -20.50 9.39
C THR A 125 -12.85 -19.03 9.08
N PRO A 126 -13.61 -18.37 8.18
CA PRO A 126 -13.40 -16.97 7.85
C PRO A 126 -13.73 -16.08 9.06
N VAL A 127 -12.79 -15.23 9.47
CA VAL A 127 -12.98 -14.24 10.53
C VAL A 127 -13.93 -13.15 10.03
N ARG A 128 -15.16 -13.15 10.53
CA ARG A 128 -16.20 -12.17 10.20
C ARG A 128 -16.14 -11.03 11.21
N PHE A 129 -15.59 -9.88 10.82
CA PHE A 129 -15.61 -8.68 11.66
C PHE A 129 -17.03 -8.10 11.71
N ARG A 130 -17.62 -8.06 12.90
CA ARG A 130 -18.92 -7.42 13.16
C ARG A 130 -18.65 -6.00 13.66
N LEU A 131 -19.02 -5.01 12.87
CA LEU A 131 -19.01 -3.60 13.29
C LEU A 131 -19.97 -3.45 14.47
N ALA A 132 -19.44 -3.13 15.65
CA ALA A 132 -20.23 -2.77 16.81
C ALA A 132 -20.86 -1.39 16.55
N ASN A 133 -22.13 -1.39 16.14
CA ASN A 133 -22.91 -0.17 16.00
C ASN A 133 -23.30 0.30 17.41
N ASN A 134 -22.59 1.30 17.94
CA ASN A 134 -22.89 1.91 19.22
C ASN A 134 -23.94 3.02 19.01
N SER A 135 -25.22 2.68 19.14
CA SER A 135 -26.31 3.65 19.17
C SER A 135 -26.82 3.84 20.60
N ARG A 136 -26.44 4.99 21.18
CA ARG A 136 -27.05 5.76 22.29
C ARG A 136 -27.55 5.02 23.53
#